data_AF-A0A957DD85-F1
#
_entry.id   AF-A0A957DD85-F1
#
_cell.length_a   1.000
_cell.length_b   1.000
_cell.length_c   1.000
_cell.angle_alpha   90.00
_cell.angle_beta   90.00
_cell.angle_gamma   90.00
#
_symmetry.space_group_name_H-M   'P 1'
#
loop_
_entity.id
_entity.type
_entity.pdbx_description
1 polymer ?
#
loop_
_entity_poly.entity_id
_entity_poly.type
_entity_poly.pdbx_seq_one_letter_code
_entity_poly.pdbx_strand_id
1 'polypeptide(L)'
;AELVTALMQVRQGKKPQRLLQALADRDAYNAARYEENKDRDLEWVFADFQGARAQLEQWLEDFSDRALNDPRRYKWFDKPLWEIIADVTFRHEAAHAAAVEAFARDWQAARVDLGSIEVNE
;
A
#
# COMPACT_ATOMS: atom_id res chain seq x y z
N ALA A 1 -3.24 -0.74 4.66
CA ALA A 1 -3.54 -0.89 6.10
C ALA A 1 -2.28 -0.92 6.98
N GLU A 2 -1.29 -1.78 6.70
CA GLU A 2 -0.14 -2.01 7.60
C GLU A 2 0.68 -0.76 7.94
N LEU A 3 0.95 0.12 6.97
CA LEU A 3 1.66 1.38 7.24
C LEU A 3 0.88 2.30 8.20
N VAL A 4 -0.43 2.44 8.02
CA VAL A 4 -1.26 3.30 8.88
C VAL A 4 -1.25 2.77 10.32
N THR A 5 -1.39 1.45 10.50
CA THR A 5 -1.27 0.81 11.81
C THR A 5 0.12 1.02 12.42
N ALA A 6 1.17 0.92 11.61
CA ALA A 6 2.54 1.16 12.05
C ALA A 6 2.75 2.62 12.49
N LEU A 7 2.28 3.61 11.72
CA LEU A 7 2.40 5.02 12.09
C LEU A 7 1.66 5.35 13.38
N MET A 8 0.46 4.79 13.58
CA MET A 8 -0.25 4.87 14.84
C MET A 8 0.59 4.32 16.01
N GLN A 9 1.23 3.16 15.83
CA GLN A 9 2.11 2.56 16.85
C GLN A 9 3.33 3.44 17.13
N VAL A 10 3.98 3.94 16.08
CA VAL A 10 5.13 4.84 16.21
C VAL A 10 4.77 6.10 16.98
N ARG A 11 3.59 6.69 16.71
CA ARG A 11 3.12 7.88 17.45
C ARG A 11 2.85 7.58 18.92
N GLN A 12 2.45 6.35 19.25
CA GLN A 12 2.32 5.87 20.63
C GLN A 12 3.66 5.47 21.28
N GLY A 13 4.79 5.67 20.59
CA GLY A 13 6.11 5.25 21.06
C GLY A 13 6.35 3.74 20.99
N LYS A 14 5.49 3.00 20.29
CA LYS A 14 5.59 1.55 20.10
C LYS A 14 6.38 1.21 18.84
N LYS A 15 7.09 0.10 18.87
CA LYS A 15 7.80 -0.44 17.71
C LYS A 15 6.80 -1.10 16.74
N PRO A 16 6.80 -0.78 15.45
CA PRO A 16 5.85 -1.34 14.49
C PRO A 16 6.28 -2.73 14.00
N GLN A 17 6.08 -3.74 14.85
CA GLN A 17 6.67 -5.08 14.64
C GLN A 17 6.24 -5.74 13.32
N ARG A 18 4.96 -5.65 12.96
CA ARG A 18 4.42 -6.26 11.75
C ARG A 18 4.97 -5.62 10.47
N LEU A 19 5.05 -4.28 10.42
CA LEU A 19 5.68 -3.58 9.30
C LEU A 19 7.15 -3.97 9.16
N LEU A 20 7.90 -4.06 10.26
CA LEU A 20 9.30 -4.47 10.21
C LEU A 20 9.48 -5.92 9.73
N GLN A 21 8.56 -6.82 10.10
CA GLN A 21 8.54 -8.19 9.56
C GLN A 21 8.23 -8.20 8.07
N ALA A 22 7.24 -7.41 7.63
CA ALA A 22 6.91 -7.28 6.21
C ALA A 22 8.07 -6.71 5.37
N LEU A 23 8.84 -5.79 5.93
CA LEU A 23 10.04 -5.24 5.30
C LEU A 23 11.19 -6.24 5.22
N ALA A 24 11.30 -7.15 6.20
CA ALA A 24 12.36 -8.16 6.25
C ALA A 24 12.11 -9.33 5.27
N ASP A 25 10.85 -9.69 5.03
CA ASP A 25 10.44 -10.72 4.08
C ASP A 25 9.17 -10.30 3.34
N ARG A 26 9.38 -9.56 2.23
CA ARG A 26 8.30 -9.01 1.42
C ARG A 26 7.53 -10.10 0.68
N ASP A 27 8.21 -11.16 0.24
CA ASP A 27 7.59 -12.23 -0.55
C ASP A 27 6.64 -13.06 0.32
N ALA A 28 7.07 -13.45 1.52
CA ALA A 28 6.19 -14.14 2.46
C ALA A 28 5.01 -13.27 2.88
N TYR A 29 5.24 -11.97 3.10
CA TYR A 29 4.16 -11.02 3.41
C TYR A 29 3.16 -10.92 2.26
N ASN A 30 3.64 -10.78 1.01
CA ASN A 30 2.80 -10.66 -0.17
C ASN A 30 2.00 -11.93 -0.43
N ALA A 31 2.61 -13.11 -0.28
CA ALA A 31 1.91 -14.39 -0.41
C ALA A 31 0.76 -14.51 0.59
N ALA A 32 1.00 -14.15 1.86
CA ALA A 32 -0.05 -14.15 2.88
C ALA A 32 -1.18 -13.15 2.55
N ARG A 33 -0.84 -11.95 2.08
CA ARG A 33 -1.84 -10.95 1.67
C ARG A 33 -2.63 -11.41 0.45
N TYR A 34 -2.01 -12.07 -0.51
CA TYR A 34 -2.70 -12.66 -1.65
C TYR A 34 -3.74 -13.67 -1.19
N GLU A 35 -3.36 -14.65 -0.37
CA GLU A 35 -4.29 -15.67 0.13
C GLU A 35 -5.48 -15.08 0.89
N GLU A 36 -5.27 -14.01 1.66
CA GLU A 36 -6.34 -13.32 2.40
C GLU A 36 -7.27 -12.49 1.52
N ASN A 37 -6.80 -12.01 0.37
CA ASN A 37 -7.52 -11.01 -0.43
C ASN A 37 -7.95 -11.50 -1.81
N LYS A 38 -7.49 -12.68 -2.27
CA LYS A 38 -7.75 -13.20 -3.62
C LYS A 38 -9.23 -13.36 -3.96
N ASP A 39 -10.08 -13.59 -2.96
CA ASP A 39 -11.52 -13.78 -3.11
C ASP A 39 -12.34 -12.52 -2.76
N ARG A 40 -11.68 -11.40 -2.46
CA ARG A 40 -12.36 -10.15 -2.10
C ARG A 40 -12.84 -9.41 -3.33
N ASP A 41 -13.99 -8.74 -3.20
CA ASP A 41 -14.47 -7.81 -4.21
C ASP A 41 -13.47 -6.66 -4.41
N LEU A 42 -13.20 -6.36 -5.67
CA LEU A 42 -12.28 -5.31 -6.08
C LEU A 42 -12.74 -3.92 -5.61
N GLU A 43 -14.05 -3.67 -5.52
CA GLU A 43 -14.61 -2.43 -4.98
C GLU A 43 -14.15 -2.19 -3.53
N TRP A 44 -14.24 -3.21 -2.69
CA TRP A 44 -13.80 -3.13 -1.30
C TRP A 44 -12.28 -2.98 -1.18
N VAL A 45 -11.51 -3.63 -2.05
CA VAL A 45 -10.05 -3.49 -2.10
C VAL A 45 -9.65 -2.05 -2.45
N PHE A 46 -10.32 -1.43 -3.44
CA PHE A 46 -10.05 -0.04 -3.80
C PHE A 46 -10.48 0.94 -2.70
N ALA A 47 -11.62 0.72 -2.06
CA ALA A 47 -12.07 1.55 -0.94
C ALA A 47 -11.06 1.53 0.22
N ASP A 48 -10.54 0.34 0.58
CA ASP A 48 -9.49 0.19 1.60
C ASP A 48 -8.20 0.90 1.21
N PHE A 49 -7.79 0.82 -0.06
CA PHE A 49 -6.59 1.48 -0.57
C PHE A 49 -6.70 2.99 -0.45
N GLN A 50 -7.81 3.58 -0.92
CA GLN A 50 -8.06 5.03 -0.81
C GLN A 50 -8.17 5.48 0.65
N GLY A 51 -8.88 4.73 1.49
CA GLY A 51 -9.03 5.02 2.91
C GLY A 51 -7.67 4.99 3.65
N ALA A 52 -6.80 4.05 3.31
CA ALA A 52 -5.45 3.99 3.87
C ALA A 52 -4.60 5.19 3.43
N ARG A 53 -4.75 5.66 2.19
CA ARG A 53 -4.04 6.83 1.66
C ARG A 53 -4.45 8.12 2.38
N ALA A 54 -5.75 8.36 2.53
CA ALA A 54 -6.26 9.52 3.25
C ALA A 54 -5.79 9.54 4.72
N GLN A 55 -5.81 8.37 5.39
CA GLN A 55 -5.30 8.27 6.76
C GLN A 55 -3.80 8.53 6.82
N LEU A 56 -3.01 8.01 5.88
CA LEU A 56 -1.58 8.28 5.81
C LEU A 56 -1.29 9.79 5.74
N GLU A 57 -2.00 10.52 4.88
CA GLU A 57 -1.84 11.97 4.73
C GLU A 57 -2.10 12.70 6.04
N GLN A 58 -3.17 12.35 6.76
CA GLN A 58 -3.45 12.89 8.10
C GLN A 58 -2.31 12.59 9.11
N TRP A 59 -1.79 11.37 9.12
CA TRP A 59 -0.67 11.04 10.01
C TRP A 59 0.58 11.84 9.68
N LEU A 60 0.86 12.09 8.40
CA LEU A 60 2.02 12.87 7.97
C LEU A 60 1.96 14.31 8.49
N GLU A 61 0.78 14.93 8.52
CA GLU A 61 0.57 16.27 9.07
C GLU A 61 0.83 16.33 10.59
N ASP A 62 0.57 15.22 11.30
CA ASP A 62 0.76 15.13 12.75
C ASP A 62 2.22 14.88 13.18
N PHE A 63 3.07 14.36 12.29
CA PHE A 63 4.47 14.12 12.61
C PHE A 63 5.31 15.40 12.44
N SER A 64 6.03 15.79 13.49
CA SER A 64 7.05 16.84 13.36
C SER A 64 8.14 16.47 12.33
N ASP A 65 8.74 17.46 11.68
CA ASP A 65 9.88 17.28 10.76
C ASP A 65 10.99 16.42 11.36
N ARG A 66 11.32 16.64 12.64
CA ARG A 66 12.33 15.84 13.34
C ARG A 66 11.92 14.37 13.42
N ALA A 67 10.65 14.10 13.69
CA ALA A 67 10.15 12.73 13.76
C ALA A 67 10.21 12.02 12.42
N LEU A 68 10.10 12.74 11.29
CA LEU A 68 10.23 12.16 9.96
C LEU A 68 11.68 12.01 9.50
N ASN A 69 12.53 12.99 9.82
CA ASN A 69 13.86 13.15 9.22
C ASN A 69 15.05 12.73 10.09
N ASP A 70 14.92 12.64 11.42
CA ASP A 70 16.04 12.27 12.31
C ASP A 70 16.24 10.74 12.32
N PRO A 71 17.31 10.19 11.72
CA PRO A 71 17.55 8.75 11.64
C PRO A 71 17.83 8.13 13.02
N ARG A 72 18.13 8.94 14.05
CA ARG A 72 18.41 8.46 15.41
C ARG A 72 17.18 8.53 16.31
N ARG A 73 16.06 9.06 15.82
CA ARG A 73 14.83 9.24 16.60
C ARG A 73 14.24 7.92 17.09
N TYR A 74 14.31 6.88 16.25
CA TYR A 74 13.72 5.57 16.50
C TYR A 74 14.81 4.50 16.54
N LYS A 75 15.18 4.05 17.74
CA LYS A 75 16.29 3.09 17.96
C LYS A 75 16.16 1.73 17.26
N TRP A 76 14.98 1.41 16.75
CA TRP A 76 14.69 0.14 16.09
C TRP A 76 14.85 0.21 14.57
N PHE A 77 15.27 1.34 14.02
CA PHE A 77 15.48 1.53 12.60
C PHE A 77 16.58 2.56 12.33
N ASP A 78 17.50 2.23 11.42
CA ASP A 78 18.73 3.01 11.24
C ASP A 78 18.62 4.16 10.22
N LYS A 79 17.44 4.32 9.60
CA LYS A 79 17.16 5.37 8.61
C LYS A 79 16.02 6.28 9.11
N PRO A 80 15.81 7.46 8.49
CA PRO A 80 14.67 8.30 8.80
C PRO A 80 13.33 7.60 8.52
N LEU A 81 12.28 7.97 9.25
CA LEU A 81 10.96 7.37 9.09
C LEU A 81 10.37 7.63 7.70
N TRP A 82 10.68 8.79 7.09
CA TRP A 82 10.23 9.11 5.74
C TRP A 82 10.70 8.09 4.70
N GLU A 83 11.86 7.46 4.88
CA GLU A 83 12.36 6.44 3.96
C GLU A 83 11.48 5.19 3.98
N ILE A 84 11.05 4.73 5.17
CA ILE A 84 10.10 3.60 5.27
C ILE A 84 8.79 3.97 4.58
N ILE A 85 8.26 5.16 4.87
CA ILE A 85 7.00 5.62 4.28
C ILE A 85 7.12 5.61 2.75
N ALA A 86 8.22 6.15 2.20
CA ALA A 86 8.46 6.15 0.76
C ALA A 86 8.57 4.73 0.19
N ASP A 87 9.35 3.86 0.84
CA ASP A 87 9.64 2.50 0.39
C ASP A 87 8.43 1.56 0.40
N VAL A 88 7.40 1.88 1.18
CA VAL A 88 6.15 1.10 1.29
C VAL A 88 4.93 1.79 0.67
N THR A 89 5.12 2.96 0.07
CA THR A 89 4.08 3.70 -0.66
C THR A 89 4.54 4.01 -2.07
N PHE A 90 4.76 5.28 -2.42
CA PHE A 90 4.90 5.74 -3.79
C PHE A 90 6.07 5.09 -4.54
N ARG A 91 7.19 4.73 -3.88
CA ARG A 91 8.29 4.02 -4.55
C ARG A 91 7.89 2.60 -4.93
N HIS A 92 7.13 1.94 -4.07
CA HIS A 92 6.66 0.59 -4.32
C HIS A 92 5.51 0.58 -5.33
N GLU A 93 4.55 1.49 -5.18
CA GLU A 93 3.40 1.67 -6.08
C GLU A 93 3.87 1.99 -7.51
N ALA A 94 4.88 2.84 -7.67
CA ALA A 94 5.45 3.17 -8.98
C ALA A 94 5.99 1.93 -9.73
N ALA A 95 6.52 0.94 -9.00
CA ALA A 95 7.00 -0.30 -9.61
C ALA A 95 5.86 -1.17 -10.16
N HIS A 96 4.64 -1.01 -9.65
CA HIS A 96 3.46 -1.80 -10.04
C HIS A 96 2.54 -1.07 -11.03
N ALA A 97 2.65 0.26 -11.12
CA ALA A 97 1.78 1.10 -11.94
C ALA A 97 1.66 0.60 -13.39
N ALA A 98 2.80 0.31 -14.04
CA ALA A 98 2.81 -0.16 -15.42
C ALA A 98 2.06 -1.48 -15.63
N ALA A 99 2.14 -2.40 -14.67
CA ALA A 99 1.45 -3.69 -14.74
C ALA A 99 -0.07 -3.53 -14.54
N VAL A 100 -0.48 -2.68 -13.58
CA VAL A 100 -1.90 -2.37 -13.35
C VAL A 100 -2.50 -1.64 -14.55
N GLU A 101 -1.78 -0.70 -15.14
CA GLU A 101 -2.21 -0.02 -16.36
C GLU A 101 -2.37 -0.97 -17.54
N ALA A 102 -1.43 -1.91 -17.72
CA ALA A 102 -1.54 -2.94 -18.75
C ALA A 102 -2.78 -3.81 -18.53
N PHE A 103 -2.98 -4.33 -17.31
CA PHE A 103 -4.16 -5.09 -16.95
C PHE A 103 -5.46 -4.32 -17.21
N ALA A 104 -5.52 -3.04 -16.82
CA ALA A 104 -6.70 -2.20 -17.03
C ALA A 104 -7.02 -1.99 -18.51
N ARG A 105 -5.99 -1.77 -19.35
CA ARG A 105 -6.17 -1.67 -20.82
C ARG A 105 -6.71 -2.97 -21.41
N ASP A 106 -6.12 -4.11 -21.05
CA ASP A 106 -6.53 -5.41 -21.57
C ASP A 106 -7.97 -5.76 -21.15
N TRP A 107 -8.32 -5.48 -19.90
CA TRP A 107 -9.66 -5.67 -19.37
C TRP A 107 -10.71 -4.79 -20.06
N GLN A 108 -10.38 -3.52 -20.33
CA GLN A 108 -11.25 -2.61 -21.07
C GLN A 108 -11.47 -3.08 -22.51
N ALA A 109 -10.40 -3.51 -23.20
CA ALA A 109 -10.49 -4.01 -24.56
C ALA A 109 -11.39 -5.26 -24.65
N ALA A 110 -11.23 -6.21 -23.72
CA ALA A 110 -12.06 -7.41 -23.66
C ALA A 110 -13.55 -7.09 -23.39
N ARG A 111 -13.86 -6.04 -22.62
CA ARG A 111 -15.24 -5.59 -22.40
C ARG A 111 -15.87 -4.93 -23.62
N VAL A 112 -15.09 -4.20 -24.41
CA VAL A 112 -15.56 -3.63 -25.68
C VAL A 112 -15.94 -4.76 -26.64
N ASP A 113 -15.12 -5.81 -26.71
CA ASP A 113 -15.35 -6.98 -27.58
C ASP A 113 -16.63 -7.75 -27.20
N LEU A 114 -16.89 -7.93 -25.90
CA LEU A 114 -18.13 -8.55 -25.39
C LEU A 114 -19.38 -7.70 -25.62
N GLY A 115 -19.26 -6.38 -25.73
CA GLY A 115 -20.36 -5.47 -26.04
C GLY A 115 -20.70 -5.38 -27.54
N SER A 116 -19.77 -5.79 -28.42
CA SER A 116 -19.95 -5.84 -29.87
C SER A 116 -20.52 -7.16 -30.40
N ILE A 117 -20.82 -8.13 -29.52
CA ILE A 117 -21.62 -9.30 -29.87
C ILE A 117 -23.09 -8.87 -29.87
N GLU A 118 -23.52 -8.20 -30.95
CA GLU A 118 -24.94 -8.00 -31.22
C GLU A 118 -25.61 -9.36 -31.38
N VAL A 119 -26.60 -9.64 -30.53
CA VAL A 119 -27.50 -10.77 -30.67
C VAL A 119 -28.40 -10.44 -31.88
N ASN A 120 -28.09 -11.03 -33.04
CA ASN A 120 -29.04 -11.03 -34.16
C ASN A 120 -30.26 -11.85 -33.73
N GLU A 121 -31.41 -11.20 -33.56
CA GLU A 121 -32.74 -11.82 -33.47
C GLU A 121 -33.16 -12.47 -34.79
#